data_AF-X8CCM4-F1
#
_entry.id   AF-X8CCM4-F1
#
_cell.length_a   1.000
_cell.length_b   1.000
_cell.length_c   1.000
_cell.angle_alpha   90.00
_cell.angle_beta   90.00
_cell.angle_gamma   90.00
#
_symmetry.space_group_name_H-M   'P 1'
#
loop_
_entity.id
_entity.type
_entity.pdbx_description
1 polymer ?
#
loop_
_entity_poly.entity_id
_entity_poly.type
_entity_poly.pdbx_seq_one_letter_code
_entity_poly.pdbx_strand_id
1 'polypeptide(L)'
;MEGVKVVELGVWVAGPAAGGILADWGADVIKIEPPTGDPARMFGRMLGCDMGLNPPFEMDNRSKRSVVLDLGTDAGRATAFELLAGADVFLTNVRPGALQRLGLDFESVSATNPAWSTGSSPGTAKTGRTPIAPPSTWPRSGPGPGWPTCSPGPARRPRFSVVAWATTPRG
;
A
#
# COMPACT_ATOMS: atom_id res chain seq x y z
N MET A 1 10.37 10.77 -12.61
CA MET A 1 10.94 9.65 -11.83
C MET A 1 11.82 8.75 -12.70
N GLU A 2 12.26 9.21 -13.88
CA GLU A 2 13.11 8.41 -14.76
C GLU A 2 14.41 8.00 -14.06
N GLY A 3 14.82 6.75 -14.26
CA GLY A 3 16.00 6.17 -13.62
C GLY A 3 15.79 5.68 -12.18
N VAL A 4 14.65 5.96 -11.55
CA VAL A 4 14.35 5.49 -10.18
C VAL A 4 13.74 4.09 -10.22
N LYS A 5 14.32 3.17 -9.44
CA LYS A 5 13.82 1.80 -9.26
C LYS A 5 13.04 1.67 -7.97
N VAL A 6 11.81 1.17 -8.07
CA VAL A 6 10.90 0.96 -6.94
C VAL A 6 10.59 -0.52 -6.81
N VAL A 7 10.80 -1.08 -5.62
CA VAL A 7 10.28 -2.40 -5.26
C VAL A 7 9.03 -2.20 -4.41
N GLU A 8 7.91 -2.72 -4.87
CA GLU A 8 6.62 -2.63 -4.19
C GLU A 8 6.25 -3.98 -3.56
N LEU A 9 6.10 -4.01 -2.23
CA LEU A 9 5.39 -5.05 -1.49
C LEU A 9 4.06 -4.48 -0.98
N GLY A 10 3.19 -4.14 -1.92
CA GLY A 10 1.87 -3.55 -1.69
C GLY A 10 0.77 -4.55 -2.01
N VAL A 11 -0.32 -4.50 -1.25
CA VAL A 11 -1.54 -5.28 -1.51
C VAL A 11 -2.78 -4.39 -1.49
N TRP A 12 -3.86 -4.85 -2.09
CA TRP A 12 -5.12 -4.09 -2.16
C TRP A 12 -4.98 -2.80 -2.99
N VAL A 13 -5.27 -1.65 -2.37
CA VAL A 13 -5.45 -0.38 -3.09
C VAL A 13 -4.34 0.60 -2.74
N ALA A 14 -4.18 0.98 -1.47
CA ALA A 14 -3.36 2.15 -1.11
C ALA A 14 -1.87 2.04 -1.52
N GLY A 15 -1.23 0.88 -1.28
CA GLY A 15 0.16 0.64 -1.69
C GLY A 15 0.27 0.58 -3.22
N PRO A 16 -0.51 -0.29 -3.89
CA PRO A 16 -0.54 -0.37 -5.35
C PRO A 16 -0.84 0.96 -6.05
N ALA A 17 -1.84 1.72 -5.62
CA ALA A 17 -2.17 3.03 -6.19
C ALA A 17 -0.98 4.00 -6.14
N ALA A 18 -0.25 4.05 -5.01
CA ALA A 18 0.97 4.86 -4.90
C ALA A 18 2.05 4.39 -5.90
N GLY A 19 2.27 3.09 -6.02
CA GLY A 19 3.21 2.54 -7.00
C GLY A 19 2.80 2.82 -8.44
N GLY A 20 1.50 2.79 -8.75
CA GLY A 20 0.97 3.10 -10.08
C GLY A 20 1.25 4.55 -10.48
N ILE A 21 1.08 5.49 -9.54
CA ILE A 21 1.43 6.90 -9.74
C ILE A 21 2.94 7.06 -10.01
N LEU A 22 3.80 6.36 -9.23
CA LEU A 22 5.25 6.41 -9.44
C LEU A 22 5.64 5.86 -10.81
N ALA A 23 5.02 4.75 -11.24
CA ALA A 23 5.24 4.16 -12.55
C ALA A 23 4.82 5.12 -13.68
N ASP A 24 3.66 5.76 -13.55
CA ASP A 24 3.19 6.75 -14.53
C ASP A 24 4.10 7.99 -14.62
N TRP A 25 4.81 8.33 -13.53
CA TRP A 25 5.83 9.38 -13.53
C TRP A 25 7.20 8.91 -14.03
N GLY A 26 7.29 7.69 -14.55
CA GLY A 26 8.48 7.12 -15.21
C GLY A 26 9.41 6.31 -14.30
N ALA A 27 8.98 5.94 -13.09
CA ALA A 27 9.76 5.01 -12.25
C ALA A 27 9.66 3.57 -12.80
N ASP A 28 10.74 2.79 -12.67
CA ASP A 28 10.70 1.36 -12.92
C ASP A 28 10.19 0.64 -11.67
N VAL A 29 8.91 0.26 -11.68
CA VAL A 29 8.24 -0.34 -10.52
C VAL A 29 8.10 -1.84 -10.70
N ILE A 30 8.71 -2.60 -9.77
CA ILE A 30 8.56 -4.05 -9.65
C ILE A 30 7.69 -4.36 -8.44
N LYS A 31 6.51 -4.93 -8.68
CA LYS A 31 5.62 -5.45 -7.65
C LYS A 31 5.99 -6.89 -7.30
N ILE A 32 6.21 -7.17 -6.02
CA ILE A 32 6.34 -8.52 -5.49
C ILE A 32 4.96 -9.03 -5.09
N GLU A 33 4.56 -10.17 -5.65
CA GLU A 33 3.31 -10.85 -5.32
C GLU A 33 3.58 -12.23 -4.70
N PRO A 34 2.75 -12.69 -3.75
CA PRO A 34 2.82 -14.07 -3.27
C PRO A 34 2.38 -15.05 -4.38
N PRO A 35 2.64 -16.36 -4.26
CA PRO A 35 2.16 -17.38 -5.21
C PRO A 35 0.64 -17.36 -5.46
N THR A 36 -0.13 -16.90 -4.48
CA THR A 36 -1.59 -16.72 -4.59
C THR A 36 -2.00 -15.47 -5.36
N GLY A 37 -1.05 -14.59 -5.72
CA GLY A 37 -1.29 -13.26 -6.27
C GLY A 37 -1.77 -12.23 -5.24
N ASP A 38 -1.82 -10.96 -5.66
CA ASP A 38 -2.49 -9.90 -4.90
C ASP A 38 -4.00 -10.22 -4.76
N PRO A 39 -4.57 -10.22 -3.54
CA PRO A 39 -6.01 -10.42 -3.34
C PRO A 39 -6.90 -9.46 -4.14
N ALA A 40 -6.40 -8.26 -4.48
CA ALA A 40 -7.11 -7.33 -5.35
C ALA A 40 -7.40 -7.89 -6.74
N ARG A 41 -6.71 -8.93 -7.21
CA ARG A 41 -7.02 -9.63 -8.47
C ARG A 41 -8.42 -10.28 -8.46
N MET A 42 -9.03 -10.46 -7.30
CA MET A 42 -10.40 -10.96 -7.14
C MET A 42 -11.45 -9.86 -6.96
N PHE A 43 -11.06 -8.57 -6.96
CA PHE A 43 -11.94 -7.46 -6.63
C PHE A 43 -13.12 -7.31 -7.60
N GLY A 44 -12.89 -7.46 -8.90
CA GLY A 44 -13.97 -7.46 -9.90
C GLY A 44 -15.05 -8.50 -9.60
N ARG A 45 -14.64 -9.73 -9.24
CA ARG A 45 -15.56 -10.79 -8.81
C ARG A 45 -16.30 -10.45 -7.52
N MET A 46 -15.61 -9.88 -6.53
CA MET A 46 -16.22 -9.48 -5.25
C MET A 46 -17.28 -8.38 -5.42
N LEU A 47 -17.11 -7.50 -6.40
CA LEU A 47 -18.07 -6.45 -6.73
C LEU A 47 -19.20 -6.90 -7.66
N GLY A 48 -19.23 -8.17 -8.05
CA GLY A 48 -20.22 -8.69 -9.02
C GLY A 48 -20.00 -8.19 -10.45
N CYS A 49 -18.83 -7.62 -10.74
CA CYS A 49 -18.42 -7.18 -12.07
C CYS A 49 -17.60 -8.30 -12.74
N ASP A 50 -18.26 -9.40 -13.11
CA ASP A 50 -17.63 -10.51 -13.84
C ASP A 50 -17.59 -10.21 -15.35
N MET A 51 -16.91 -9.13 -15.71
CA MET A 51 -16.78 -8.64 -17.09
C MET A 51 -15.52 -9.17 -17.79
N GLY A 52 -14.86 -10.18 -17.20
CA GLY A 52 -13.53 -10.65 -17.64
C GLY A 52 -12.39 -9.64 -17.39
N LEU A 53 -12.69 -8.52 -16.75
CA LEU A 53 -11.77 -7.43 -16.40
C LEU A 53 -11.81 -7.18 -14.90
N ASN A 54 -10.72 -6.64 -14.36
CA ASN A 54 -10.66 -6.18 -12.98
C ASN A 54 -10.14 -4.74 -12.92
N PRO A 55 -10.99 -3.74 -13.26
CA PRO A 55 -10.57 -2.35 -13.36
C PRO A 55 -9.88 -1.81 -12.10
N PRO A 56 -10.32 -2.13 -10.87
CA PRO A 56 -9.61 -1.69 -9.67
C PRO A 56 -8.16 -2.19 -9.60
N PHE A 57 -7.93 -3.47 -9.89
CA PHE A 57 -6.58 -4.03 -9.91
C PHE A 57 -5.74 -3.45 -11.06
N GLU A 58 -6.32 -3.39 -12.25
CA GLU A 58 -5.66 -2.91 -13.47
C GLU A 58 -5.27 -1.44 -13.34
N MET A 59 -6.14 -0.59 -12.80
CA MET A 59 -5.83 0.81 -12.55
C MET A 59 -4.66 0.93 -11.60
N ASP A 60 -4.68 0.28 -10.44
CA ASP A 60 -3.63 0.46 -9.44
C ASP A 60 -2.29 -0.20 -9.82
N ASN A 61 -2.28 -1.13 -10.77
CA ASN A 61 -1.09 -1.89 -11.16
C ASN A 61 -0.64 -1.71 -12.61
N ARG A 62 -1.28 -0.80 -13.38
CA ARG A 62 -0.83 -0.41 -14.71
C ARG A 62 0.63 0.03 -14.69
N SER A 63 1.32 -0.12 -15.82
CA SER A 63 2.69 0.35 -16.02
C SER A 63 3.77 -0.34 -15.18
N LYS A 64 3.40 -1.27 -14.27
CA LYS A 64 4.34 -2.02 -13.42
C LYS A 64 4.73 -3.35 -14.03
N ARG A 65 5.89 -3.84 -13.63
CA ARG A 65 6.29 -5.25 -13.78
C ARG A 65 5.93 -6.00 -12.48
N SER A 66 5.58 -7.27 -12.59
CA SER A 66 5.28 -8.11 -11.42
C SER A 66 6.16 -9.35 -11.39
N VAL A 67 6.59 -9.74 -10.20
CA VAL A 67 7.31 -10.99 -9.93
C VAL A 67 6.61 -11.73 -8.79
N VAL A 68 6.44 -13.04 -8.96
CA VAL A 68 5.87 -13.91 -7.93
C VAL A 68 7.01 -14.49 -7.08
N LEU A 69 7.00 -14.20 -5.78
CA LEU A 69 7.97 -14.71 -4.82
C LEU A 69 7.26 -15.29 -3.58
N ASP A 70 7.66 -16.49 -3.16
CA ASP A 70 7.26 -17.04 -1.86
C ASP A 70 8.19 -16.56 -0.75
N LEU A 71 7.82 -15.46 -0.12
CA LEU A 71 8.57 -14.84 0.99
C LEU A 71 8.56 -15.69 2.28
N GLY A 72 7.78 -16.77 2.33
CA GLY A 72 7.86 -17.78 3.40
C GLY A 72 9.14 -18.62 3.31
N THR A 73 9.77 -18.70 2.14
CA THR A 73 10.98 -19.48 1.89
C THR A 73 12.26 -18.64 1.96
N ASP A 74 13.37 -19.27 2.32
CA ASP A 74 14.69 -18.62 2.35
C ASP A 74 15.08 -18.11 0.95
N ALA A 75 14.80 -18.89 -0.09
CA ALA A 75 15.08 -18.52 -1.48
C ALA A 75 14.26 -17.30 -1.93
N GLY A 76 12.95 -17.27 -1.64
CA GLY A 76 12.11 -16.13 -2.00
C GLY A 76 12.51 -14.85 -1.25
N ARG A 77 12.92 -14.96 0.02
CA ARG A 77 13.47 -13.83 0.76
C ARG A 77 14.80 -13.37 0.16
N ALA A 78 15.71 -14.28 -0.17
CA ALA A 78 16.99 -13.94 -0.79
C ALA A 78 16.79 -13.16 -2.11
N THR A 79 15.90 -13.63 -2.99
CA THR A 79 15.57 -12.89 -4.23
C THR A 79 14.96 -11.52 -3.93
N ALA A 80 14.12 -11.38 -2.91
CA ALA A 80 13.58 -10.08 -2.53
C ALA A 80 14.68 -9.12 -2.05
N PHE A 81 15.66 -9.60 -1.28
CA PHE A 81 16.83 -8.82 -0.88
C PHE A 81 17.69 -8.40 -2.07
N GLU A 82 17.89 -9.26 -3.07
CA GLU A 82 18.61 -8.91 -4.30
C GLU A 82 17.90 -7.79 -5.07
N LEU A 83 16.57 -7.86 -5.18
CA LEU A 83 15.77 -6.78 -5.78
C LEU A 83 15.93 -5.46 -5.00
N LEU A 84 15.87 -5.53 -3.67
CA LEU A 84 16.04 -4.37 -2.81
C LEU A 84 17.46 -3.79 -2.85
N ALA A 85 18.50 -4.60 -3.01
CA ALA A 85 19.87 -4.11 -3.15
C ALA A 85 20.04 -3.19 -4.37
N GLY A 86 19.27 -3.44 -5.43
CA GLY A 86 19.25 -2.64 -6.65
C GLY A 86 18.23 -1.50 -6.68
N ALA A 87 17.34 -1.40 -5.69
CA ALA A 87 16.24 -0.46 -5.65
C ALA A 87 16.61 0.85 -4.96
N ASP A 88 15.92 1.93 -5.34
CA ASP A 88 16.07 3.23 -4.69
C ASP A 88 14.89 3.53 -3.77
N VAL A 89 13.74 2.86 -3.95
CA VAL A 89 12.55 2.99 -3.09
C VAL A 89 11.97 1.61 -2.78
N PHE A 90 11.66 1.35 -1.52
CA PHE A 90 10.84 0.21 -1.09
C PHE A 90 9.49 0.71 -0.61
N LEU A 91 8.43 0.33 -1.32
CA LEU A 91 7.05 0.78 -1.09
C LEU A 91 6.22 -0.36 -0.51
N THR A 92 5.60 -0.16 0.65
CA THR A 92 4.76 -1.20 1.26
C THR A 92 3.61 -0.64 2.10
N ASN A 93 2.50 -1.36 2.12
CA ASN A 93 1.41 -1.18 3.08
C ASN A 93 1.21 -2.44 3.96
N VAL A 94 2.18 -3.35 3.96
CA VAL A 94 2.21 -4.52 4.85
C VAL A 94 2.49 -4.05 6.28
N ARG A 95 1.82 -4.66 7.25
CA ARG A 95 1.94 -4.27 8.65
C ARG A 95 3.39 -4.51 9.14
N PRO A 96 3.96 -3.62 9.98
CA PRO A 96 5.34 -3.75 10.46
C PRO A 96 5.66 -5.12 11.06
N GLY A 97 4.77 -5.67 11.90
CA GLY A 97 4.99 -6.99 12.48
C GLY A 97 4.98 -8.15 11.47
N ALA A 98 4.33 -7.99 10.31
CA ALA A 98 4.41 -8.97 9.23
C ALA A 98 5.73 -8.81 8.45
N LEU A 99 6.17 -7.57 8.18
CA LEU A 99 7.49 -7.31 7.57
C LEU A 99 8.64 -7.87 8.42
N GLN A 100 8.58 -7.70 9.74
CA GLN A 100 9.57 -8.26 10.68
C GLN A 100 9.66 -9.79 10.59
N ARG A 101 8.50 -10.48 10.53
CA ARG A 101 8.49 -11.95 10.37
C ARG A 101 9.07 -12.40 9.03
N LEU A 102 8.94 -11.55 8.01
CA LEU A 102 9.53 -11.78 6.69
C LEU A 102 10.99 -11.31 6.60
N GLY A 103 11.55 -10.69 7.64
CA GLY A 103 12.88 -10.06 7.58
C GLY A 103 12.97 -8.92 6.56
N LEU A 104 11.84 -8.32 6.18
CA LEU A 104 11.77 -7.20 5.21
C LEU A 104 11.38 -5.90 5.91
N ASP A 105 11.58 -5.81 7.22
CA ASP A 105 11.48 -4.56 7.96
C ASP A 105 12.72 -3.66 7.73
N PHE A 106 12.64 -2.41 8.17
CA PHE A 106 13.69 -1.42 7.89
C PHE A 106 15.04 -1.82 8.49
N GLU A 107 15.06 -2.37 9.71
CA GLU A 107 16.32 -2.76 10.37
C GLU A 107 16.98 -3.90 9.60
N SER A 108 16.20 -4.92 9.21
CA SER A 108 16.68 -6.05 8.42
C SER A 108 17.21 -5.61 7.04
N VAL A 109 16.49 -4.74 6.34
CA VAL A 109 16.89 -4.26 5.00
C VAL A 109 18.09 -3.32 5.08
N SER A 110 18.10 -2.36 6.01
CA SER A 110 19.22 -1.41 6.15
C SER A 110 20.52 -2.06 6.66
N ALA A 111 20.43 -3.13 7.45
CA ALA A 111 21.61 -3.89 7.87
C ALA A 111 22.37 -4.51 6.69
N THR A 112 21.65 -4.91 5.64
CA THR A 112 22.24 -5.49 4.41
C THR A 112 22.57 -4.44 3.34
N ASN A 113 21.92 -3.28 3.38
CA ASN A 113 22.15 -2.16 2.47
C ASN A 113 22.09 -0.82 3.22
N PRO A 114 23.23 -0.27 3.67
CA PRO A 114 23.25 0.96 4.48
C PRO A 114 22.75 2.22 3.78
N ALA A 115 22.51 2.18 2.46
CA ALA A 115 22.05 3.34 1.70
C ALA A 115 20.58 3.73 2.02
N TRP A 116 19.81 2.82 2.63
CA TRP A 116 18.39 3.01 2.95
C TRP A 116 18.14 4.02 4.07
N SER A 117 17.16 4.91 3.84
CA SER A 117 16.65 5.88 4.80
C SER A 117 15.12 5.80 4.89
N THR A 118 14.54 6.12 6.04
CA THR A 118 13.09 6.02 6.25
C THR A 118 12.34 7.23 5.67
N GLY A 119 11.36 6.98 4.80
CA GLY A 119 10.26 7.89 4.50
C GLY A 119 8.93 7.31 5.02
N SER A 120 8.02 8.16 5.47
CA SER A 120 6.67 7.73 5.80
C SER A 120 5.72 8.84 5.39
N SER A 121 4.71 8.50 4.60
CA SER A 121 3.57 9.38 4.37
C SER A 121 2.51 9.02 5.42
N PRO A 122 2.35 9.80 6.51
CA PRO A 122 1.30 9.54 7.47
C PRO A 122 -0.05 9.82 6.81
N GLY A 123 -0.70 8.77 6.30
CA GLY A 123 -2.15 8.76 6.14
C GLY A 123 -2.77 8.93 7.53
N THR A 124 -3.20 10.16 7.83
CA THR A 124 -3.62 10.73 9.13
C THR A 124 -2.47 11.19 10.05
N ALA A 125 -2.39 12.51 10.23
CA ALA A 125 -1.61 13.17 11.27
C ALA A 125 -1.86 12.51 12.63
N LYS A 126 -0.82 12.48 13.48
CA LYS A 126 -0.98 12.31 14.91
C LYS A 126 -1.80 13.50 15.43
N THR A 127 -3.13 13.41 15.40
CA THR A 127 -3.96 14.37 16.13
C THR A 127 -3.74 14.11 17.60
N GLY A 128 -2.91 14.97 18.19
CA GLY A 128 -2.93 15.22 19.63
C GLY A 128 -4.37 15.41 20.07
N ARG A 129 -4.70 14.84 21.22
CA ARG A 129 -6.02 14.92 21.84
C ARG A 129 -6.28 16.37 22.25
N THR A 130 -6.87 17.16 21.36
CA THR A 130 -7.57 18.39 21.71
C THR A 130 -9.07 18.16 21.48
N PRO A 131 -9.92 18.25 22.53
CA PRO A 131 -11.36 18.16 22.35
C PRO A 131 -11.83 19.47 21.71
N ILE A 132 -12.11 19.44 20.42
CA ILE A 132 -12.83 20.53 19.76
C ILE A 132 -14.32 20.29 20.05
N ALA A 133 -14.97 21.25 20.71
CA ALA A 133 -16.40 21.25 20.94
C ALA A 133 -17.18 21.11 19.62
N PRO A 134 -18.37 20.44 19.61
CA PRO A 134 -19.09 20.20 18.37
C PRO A 134 -19.68 21.51 17.84
N PRO A 135 -19.46 21.89 16.56
CA PRO A 135 -20.30 22.89 15.93
C PRO A 135 -21.66 22.26 15.65
N SER A 136 -22.61 22.52 16.53
CA SER A 136 -24.03 22.44 16.26
C SER A 136 -24.38 23.33 15.06
N THR A 137 -25.39 22.90 14.30
CA THR A 137 -26.15 23.61 13.24
C THR A 137 -25.68 23.39 11.80
N TRP A 138 -26.13 22.27 11.23
CA TRP A 138 -26.48 22.20 9.81
C TRP A 138 -28.01 22.33 9.69
N PRO A 139 -28.55 23.06 8.71
CA PRO A 139 -29.99 23.28 8.57
C PRO A 139 -30.70 21.99 8.13
N ARG A 140 -31.77 21.70 8.87
CA ARG A 140 -32.69 20.57 8.72
C ARG A 140 -33.51 20.70 7.43
N SER A 141 -33.26 19.87 6.43
CA SER A 141 -34.30 19.45 5.48
C SER A 141 -34.87 18.12 6.00
N GLY A 142 -36.15 18.13 6.39
CA GLY A 142 -36.85 16.99 6.97
C GLY A 142 -37.25 15.91 5.94
N PRO A 143 -37.73 14.75 6.43
CA PRO A 143 -37.66 13.47 5.72
C PRO A 143 -38.95 13.11 4.95
N GLY A 144 -38.82 12.31 3.88
CA GLY A 144 -39.88 11.44 3.38
C GLY A 144 -39.90 10.12 4.15
N PRO A 145 -41.07 9.53 4.47
CA PRO A 145 -41.17 8.38 5.37
C PRO A 145 -40.89 7.08 4.62
N GLY A 146 -40.00 6.21 5.14
CA GLY A 146 -39.95 4.84 4.61
C GLY A 146 -38.73 3.95 4.91
N TRP A 147 -37.64 4.42 5.51
CA TRP A 147 -36.46 3.57 5.74
C TRP A 147 -36.13 3.45 7.24
N PRO A 148 -36.02 2.24 7.81
CA PRO A 148 -35.52 2.08 9.16
C PRO A 148 -34.05 2.51 9.20
N THR A 149 -33.75 3.58 9.92
CA THR A 149 -32.38 4.05 10.14
C THR A 149 -31.68 3.08 11.10
N CYS A 150 -30.89 2.17 10.55
CA CYS A 150 -29.85 1.50 11.32
C CYS A 150 -28.76 2.54 11.58
N SER A 151 -28.70 3.11 12.78
CA SER A 151 -27.59 3.97 13.19
C SER A 151 -26.30 3.14 13.15
N PRO A 152 -25.31 3.47 12.30
CA PRO A 152 -24.02 2.81 12.43
C PRO A 152 -23.39 3.29 13.73
N GLY A 153 -23.17 2.36 14.67
CA GLY A 153 -22.29 2.60 15.80
C GLY A 153 -20.90 3.06 15.30
N PRO A 154 -20.06 3.66 16.16
CA PRO A 154 -18.81 4.26 15.72
C PRO A 154 -17.91 3.22 15.04
N ALA A 155 -17.91 3.23 13.72
CA ALA A 155 -17.05 2.38 12.92
C ALA A 155 -15.61 2.82 13.19
N ARG A 156 -14.81 1.93 13.79
CA ARG A 156 -13.35 2.11 13.85
C ARG A 156 -12.88 2.24 12.41
N ARG A 157 -12.48 3.45 12.01
CA ARG A 157 -11.95 3.68 10.66
C ARG A 157 -10.75 2.75 10.45
N PRO A 158 -10.76 1.86 9.44
CA PRO A 158 -9.58 1.08 9.14
C PRO A 158 -8.43 2.04 8.82
N ARG A 159 -7.32 1.89 9.55
CA ARG A 159 -6.09 2.67 9.30
C ARG A 159 -5.30 1.94 8.22
N PHE A 160 -5.22 2.56 7.04
CA PHE A 160 -4.29 2.14 5.99
C PHE A 160 -3.11 3.12 6.00
N SER A 161 -1.91 2.61 6.19
CA SER A 161 -0.67 3.37 6.10
C SER A 161 0.16 2.81 4.96
N VAL A 162 0.63 3.70 4.08
CA VAL A 162 1.67 3.38 3.10
C VAL A 162 2.99 3.91 3.66
N VAL A 163 4.00 3.05 3.68
CA VAL A 163 5.35 3.35 4.13
C VAL A 163 6.29 3.21 2.94
N ALA A 164 7.24 4.13 2.79
CA ALA A 164 8.19 4.11 1.70
C ALA A 164 9.60 4.40 2.24
N TRP A 165 10.52 3.46 2.14
CA TRP A 165 11.94 3.73 2.42
C TRP A 165 12.62 4.11 1.12
N ALA A 166 13.59 5.01 1.20
CA ALA A 166 14.31 5.49 0.03
C ALA A 166 15.80 5.48 0.28
N THR A 167 16.60 5.17 -0.72
CA THR A 167 18.06 5.28 -0.62
C THR A 167 18.51 6.73 -0.84
N THR A 168 19.71 7.04 -0.37
CA THR A 168 20.37 8.30 -0.74
C THR A 168 20.63 8.32 -2.25
N PRO A 169 20.46 9.46 -2.97
CA PRO A 169 20.73 9.53 -4.41
C PRO A 169 22.16 9.10 -4.73
N ARG A 170 22.32 8.22 -5.73
CA ARG A 170 23.62 7.95 -6.33
C ARG A 170 23.93 9.13 -7.26
N GLY A 171 24.98 9.89 -6.93
CA GLY A 171 25.43 11.05 -7.71
C GLY A 171 25.98 10.70 -9.08
#